data_AF-A0AAW2GZ31-F1
#
_entry.id   AF-A0AAW2GZ31-F1
#
_cell.length_a   1.000
_cell.length_b   1.000
_cell.length_c   1.000
_cell.angle_alpha   90.00
_cell.angle_beta   90.00
_cell.angle_gamma   90.00
#
_symmetry.space_group_name_H-M   'P 1'
#
loop_
_entity.id
_entity.type
_entity.pdbx_description
1 polymer ?
#
loop_
_entity_poly.entity_id
_entity_poly.type
_entity_poly.pdbx_seq_one_letter_code
_entity_poly.pdbx_strand_id
1 'polypeptide(L)'
;MARTKQTARKSTGGKAPRKQLATKAARKSAPATGGVKKPHRYSTELLIRKLPFQRLVREIAQDFKTDLRFQSSAVMALQEASEAYLVGLFEDTNLCAIHAKRVTIMPKDIQLARRIRGERA
;
A
#
# COMPACT_ATOMS: atom_id res chain seq x y z
N MET A 1 -56.74 60.26 8.06
CA MET A 1 -57.09 58.82 8.05
C MET A 1 -55.82 58.01 7.79
N ALA A 2 -55.44 57.12 8.72
CA ALA A 2 -54.77 55.82 8.51
C ALA A 2 -54.37 55.26 9.89
N ARG A 3 -55.22 54.42 10.45
CA ARG A 3 -55.06 53.75 11.75
C ARG A 3 -54.14 52.53 11.57
N THR A 4 -52.91 52.58 12.07
CA THR A 4 -52.03 51.40 12.08
C THR A 4 -52.41 50.48 13.23
N LYS A 5 -53.15 49.40 12.94
CA LYS A 5 -53.36 48.30 13.91
C LYS A 5 -52.09 47.45 13.98
N GLN A 6 -51.37 47.50 15.09
CA GLN A 6 -50.33 46.55 15.41
C GLN A 6 -51.01 45.27 15.93
N THR A 7 -51.00 44.18 15.15
CA THR A 7 -51.42 42.86 15.63
C THR A 7 -50.21 42.07 16.10
N ALA A 8 -50.25 41.58 17.35
CA ALA A 8 -49.21 40.74 17.93
C ALA A 8 -49.07 39.44 17.13
N ARG A 9 -47.89 39.21 16.53
CA ARG A 9 -47.55 37.94 15.88
C ARG A 9 -46.75 37.07 16.86
N LYS A 10 -47.41 36.09 17.48
CA LYS A 10 -46.72 34.96 18.12
C LYS A 10 -46.08 34.11 17.01
N SER A 11 -44.76 34.02 16.96
CA SER A 11 -44.06 33.01 16.15
C SER A 11 -43.76 31.79 17.01
N THR A 12 -44.76 30.94 17.21
CA THR A 12 -44.53 29.58 17.72
C THR A 12 -43.89 28.73 16.62
N GLY A 13 -42.76 28.11 16.99
CA GLY A 13 -41.91 27.19 16.24
C GLY A 13 -42.43 26.63 14.92
N GLY A 14 -41.88 27.12 13.82
CA GLY A 14 -41.86 26.44 12.53
C GLY A 14 -40.50 25.77 12.35
N LYS A 15 -40.44 24.45 12.51
CA LYS A 15 -39.27 23.64 12.19
C LYS A 15 -39.02 23.76 10.69
N ALA A 16 -38.03 24.55 10.28
CA ALA A 16 -37.65 24.64 8.87
C ALA A 16 -37.27 23.23 8.36
N PRO A 17 -37.65 22.85 7.12
CA PRO A 17 -37.27 21.56 6.57
C PRO A 17 -35.75 21.50 6.57
N ARG A 18 -35.20 20.49 7.26
CA ARG A 18 -33.76 20.29 7.40
C ARG A 18 -33.19 20.24 6.00
N LYS A 19 -32.49 21.31 5.60
CA LYS A 19 -31.69 21.39 4.38
C LYS A 19 -30.92 20.07 4.32
N GLN A 20 -31.19 19.23 3.31
CA GLN A 20 -30.46 17.98 3.14
C GLN A 20 -28.98 18.35 3.20
N LEU A 21 -28.29 17.85 4.22
CA LEU A 21 -26.84 17.88 4.27
C LEU A 21 -26.44 17.13 3.01
N ALA A 22 -26.04 17.86 1.97
CA ALA A 22 -25.44 17.27 0.80
C ALA A 22 -24.33 16.37 1.33
N THR A 23 -24.51 15.05 1.21
CA THR A 23 -23.46 14.09 1.46
C THR A 23 -22.34 14.51 0.52
N LYS A 24 -21.31 15.13 1.10
CA LYS A 24 -20.12 15.58 0.39
C LYS A 24 -19.55 14.32 -0.24
N ALA A 25 -19.88 14.08 -1.51
CA ALA A 25 -19.35 12.95 -2.25
C ALA A 25 -17.84 13.05 -2.11
N ALA A 26 -17.23 12.04 -1.48
CA ALA A 26 -15.79 11.95 -1.41
C ALA A 26 -15.29 12.03 -2.85
N ARG A 27 -14.61 13.13 -3.21
CA ARG A 27 -14.03 13.30 -4.53
C ARG A 27 -12.99 12.18 -4.68
N LYS A 28 -13.35 11.08 -5.34
CA LYS A 28 -12.37 10.13 -5.86
C LYS A 28 -11.55 10.96 -6.84
N SER A 29 -10.32 11.33 -6.45
CA SER A 29 -9.37 11.90 -7.39
C SER A 29 -9.21 10.88 -8.51
N ALA A 30 -9.32 11.32 -9.76
CA ALA A 30 -8.94 10.50 -10.89
C ALA A 30 -7.55 9.90 -10.61
N PRO A 31 -7.30 8.61 -10.93
CA PRO A 31 -5.95 8.08 -10.86
C PRO A 31 -5.05 9.05 -11.64
N ALA A 32 -4.02 9.57 -10.97
CA ALA A 32 -3.17 10.59 -11.54
C ALA A 32 -2.68 10.11 -12.91
N THR A 33 -3.03 10.84 -13.96
CA THR A 33 -2.64 10.54 -15.34
C THR A 33 -1.11 10.57 -15.41
N GLY A 34 -0.47 9.40 -15.28
CA GLY A 34 0.99 9.27 -15.21
C GLY A 34 1.64 9.52 -13.85
N GLY A 35 0.87 9.65 -12.75
CA GLY A 35 1.43 10.01 -11.45
C GLY A 35 1.94 8.80 -10.66
N VAL A 36 3.25 8.53 -10.75
CA VAL A 36 3.98 7.80 -9.71
C VAL A 36 3.59 8.45 -8.37
N LYS A 37 2.81 7.75 -7.54
CA LYS A 37 2.68 8.12 -6.12
C LYS A 37 4.11 8.27 -5.62
N LYS A 38 4.45 9.46 -5.08
CA LYS A 38 5.82 9.82 -4.67
C LYS A 38 6.56 8.55 -4.23
N PRO A 39 7.70 8.19 -4.86
CA PRO A 39 8.46 7.03 -4.41
C PRO A 39 8.58 7.17 -2.90
N HIS A 40 8.07 6.16 -2.19
CA HIS A 40 8.14 6.17 -0.74
C HIS A 40 9.60 6.38 -0.38
N ARG A 41 9.92 7.22 0.59
CA ARG A 41 11.31 7.47 0.95
C ARG A 41 11.84 6.19 1.59
N TYR A 42 12.41 5.31 0.79
CA TYR A 42 13.03 4.08 1.25
C TYR A 42 14.26 4.48 2.08
N SER A 43 14.29 4.05 3.34
CA SER A 43 15.43 4.17 4.23
C SER A 43 16.23 2.87 4.21
N THR A 44 17.30 2.78 5.00
CA THR A 44 18.03 1.53 5.25
C THR A 44 17.30 0.62 6.25
N GLU A 45 16.09 0.98 6.67
CA GLU A 45 15.29 0.16 7.57
C GLU A 45 14.62 -0.99 6.80
N LEU A 46 14.49 -2.13 7.47
CA LEU A 46 13.81 -3.30 6.92
C LEU A 46 12.31 -3.02 6.73
N LEU A 47 11.81 -3.37 5.54
CA LEU A 47 10.44 -3.14 5.10
C LEU A 47 9.49 -4.25 5.57
N ILE A 48 9.99 -5.48 5.76
CA ILE A 48 9.20 -6.62 6.21
C ILE A 48 9.13 -6.62 7.74
N ARG A 49 7.93 -6.85 8.29
CA ARG A 49 7.76 -6.98 9.75
C ARG A 49 8.57 -8.17 10.29
N LYS A 50 9.37 -7.94 11.31
CA LYS A 50 10.30 -8.93 11.90
C LYS A 50 9.62 -10.23 12.37
N LEU A 51 8.50 -10.14 13.08
CA LEU A 51 7.84 -11.33 13.65
C LEU A 51 7.24 -12.26 12.58
N PRO A 52 6.47 -11.77 11.58
CA PRO A 52 6.05 -12.61 10.45
C PRO A 52 7.21 -13.24 9.68
N PHE A 53 8.28 -12.47 9.41
CA PHE A 53 9.46 -13.01 8.72
C PHE A 53 10.12 -14.13 9.53
N GLN A 54 10.31 -13.93 10.84
CA GLN A 54 10.84 -14.95 11.73
C GLN A 54 9.98 -16.23 11.75
N ARG A 55 8.65 -16.10 11.72
CA ARG A 55 7.75 -17.27 11.67
C ARG A 55 7.94 -18.04 10.38
N LEU A 56 8.01 -17.36 9.24
CA LEU A 56 8.26 -17.98 7.93
C LEU A 56 9.61 -18.70 7.88
N VAL A 57 10.68 -18.08 8.40
CA VAL A 57 12.00 -18.72 8.47
C VAL A 57 11.94 -20.03 9.27
N ARG A 58 11.24 -20.04 10.40
CA ARG A 58 11.11 -21.23 11.25
C ARG A 58 10.23 -22.30 10.62
N GLU A 59 9.17 -21.91 9.93
CA GLU A 59 8.30 -22.80 9.18
C GLU A 59 9.09 -23.55 8.11
N ILE A 60 9.82 -22.82 7.24
CA ILE A 60 10.64 -23.41 6.18
C ILE A 60 11.75 -24.31 6.77
N ALA A 61 12.43 -23.86 7.83
CA ALA A 61 13.51 -24.62 8.43
C ALA A 61 13.05 -25.96 9.05
N GLN A 62 11.81 -26.00 9.55
CA GLN A 62 11.22 -27.19 10.15
C GLN A 62 11.08 -28.33 9.13
N ASP A 63 10.85 -28.01 7.85
CA ASP A 63 10.75 -29.01 6.76
C ASP A 63 12.10 -29.72 6.49
N PHE A 64 13.22 -29.09 6.88
CA PHE A 64 14.55 -29.68 6.71
C PHE A 64 15.04 -30.39 7.98
N LYS A 65 14.81 -29.81 9.15
CA LYS A 65 15.20 -30.39 10.43
C LYS A 65 14.34 -29.82 11.56
N THR A 66 13.75 -30.73 12.34
CA THR A 66 12.95 -30.36 13.51
C THR A 66 13.83 -29.87 14.66
N ASP A 67 13.24 -29.06 15.55
CA ASP A 67 13.84 -28.60 16.80
C ASP A 67 15.08 -27.69 16.65
N LEU A 68 15.17 -26.97 15.53
CA LEU A 68 16.22 -25.98 15.31
C LEU A 68 16.02 -24.72 16.17
N ARG A 69 17.11 -24.28 16.81
CA ARG A 69 17.20 -22.98 17.48
C ARG A 69 17.94 -21.99 16.58
N PHE A 70 17.40 -20.79 16.45
CA PHE A 70 17.99 -19.70 15.67
C PHE A 70 18.52 -18.63 16.61
N GLN A 71 19.75 -18.19 16.35
CA GLN A 71 20.28 -16.95 16.92
C GLN A 71 19.51 -15.74 16.35
N SER A 72 19.36 -14.68 17.13
CA SER A 72 18.69 -13.46 16.67
C SER A 72 19.38 -12.82 15.46
N SER A 73 20.72 -12.79 15.45
CA SER A 73 21.51 -12.27 14.32
C SER A 73 21.35 -13.12 13.05
N ALA A 74 21.16 -14.44 13.17
CA ALA A 74 20.95 -15.30 12.00
C ALA A 74 19.64 -14.96 11.30
N VAL A 75 18.55 -14.73 12.07
CA VAL A 75 17.26 -14.32 11.50
C VAL A 75 17.37 -12.94 10.85
N MET A 76 18.10 -12.00 11.48
CA MET A 76 18.33 -10.67 10.91
C MET A 76 19.14 -10.74 9.60
N ALA A 77 20.20 -11.54 9.55
CA ALA A 77 21.00 -11.73 8.34
C ALA A 77 20.17 -12.32 7.18
N LEU A 78 19.31 -13.30 7.48
CA LEU A 78 18.37 -13.84 6.50
C LEU A 78 17.41 -12.76 5.99
N GLN A 79 16.94 -11.87 6.87
CA GLN A 79 16.03 -10.80 6.50
C GLN A 79 16.72 -9.76 5.61
N GLU A 80 17.92 -9.30 5.99
CA GLU A 80 18.71 -8.36 5.22
C GLU A 80 19.00 -8.89 3.81
N ALA A 81 19.47 -10.14 3.71
CA ALA A 81 19.73 -10.79 2.42
C ALA A 81 18.47 -10.94 1.57
N SER A 82 17.35 -11.33 2.18
CA SER A 82 16.08 -11.53 1.47
C SER A 82 15.52 -10.22 0.92
N GLU A 83 15.53 -9.15 1.72
CA GLU A 83 15.04 -7.84 1.28
C GLU A 83 15.95 -7.23 0.22
N ALA A 84 17.27 -7.32 0.37
CA ALA A 84 18.22 -6.87 -0.64
C ALA A 84 18.01 -7.60 -1.99
N TYR A 85 17.83 -8.92 -1.94
CA TYR A 85 17.54 -9.72 -3.13
C TYR A 85 16.22 -9.31 -3.80
N LEU A 86 15.14 -9.14 -3.02
CA LEU A 86 13.83 -8.76 -3.55
C LEU A 86 13.85 -7.36 -4.17
N VAL A 87 14.51 -6.38 -3.53
CA VAL A 87 14.67 -5.03 -4.08
C VAL A 87 15.39 -5.09 -5.42
N GLY A 88 16.55 -5.76 -5.49
CA GLY A 88 17.28 -5.89 -6.74
C GLY A 88 16.46 -6.63 -7.81
N LEU A 89 15.72 -7.68 -7.45
CA LEU A 89 14.84 -8.39 -8.39
C LEU A 89 13.71 -7.49 -8.92
N PHE A 90 13.14 -6.63 -8.08
CA PHE A 90 12.11 -5.68 -8.49
C PHE A 90 12.66 -4.58 -9.39
N GLU A 91 13.92 -4.16 -9.22
CA GLU A 91 14.59 -3.23 -10.14
C GLU A 91 14.68 -3.83 -11.55
N ASP A 92 15.17 -5.07 -11.68
CA ASP A 92 15.24 -5.77 -12.98
C ASP A 92 13.86 -6.04 -13.58
N THR A 93 12.90 -6.42 -12.73
CA THR A 93 11.51 -6.63 -13.13
C THR A 93 10.90 -5.33 -13.70
N ASN A 94 11.22 -4.19 -13.09
CA ASN A 94 10.77 -2.89 -13.57
C ASN A 94 11.40 -2.55 -14.94
N LEU A 95 12.68 -2.85 -15.14
CA LEU A 95 13.33 -2.72 -16.46
C LEU A 95 12.65 -3.59 -17.52
N CYS A 96 12.28 -4.83 -17.19
CA CYS A 96 11.55 -5.72 -18.08
C CYS A 96 10.16 -5.17 -18.45
N ALA A 97 9.44 -4.57 -17.49
CA ALA A 97 8.14 -3.96 -17.74
C ALA A 97 8.26 -2.73 -18.66
N ILE A 98 9.27 -1.87 -18.42
CA ILE A 98 9.56 -0.68 -19.24
C ILE A 98 9.94 -1.10 -20.66
N HIS A 99 10.78 -2.14 -20.81
CA HIS A 99 11.14 -2.69 -22.12
C HIS A 99 9.92 -3.11 -22.93
N ALA A 100 8.89 -3.64 -22.26
CA ALA A 100 7.61 -4.01 -22.85
C ALA A 100 6.59 -2.85 -22.93
N LYS A 101 7.03 -1.59 -22.82
CA LYS A 101 6.21 -0.36 -22.88
C LYS A 101 5.08 -0.31 -21.82
N ARG A 102 5.31 -0.90 -20.65
CA ARG A 102 4.37 -0.88 -19.51
C ARG A 102 5.02 -0.20 -18.30
N VAL A 103 4.17 0.33 -17.42
CA VAL A 103 4.57 0.86 -16.10
C VAL A 103 4.23 -0.13 -14.99
N THR A 104 3.23 -0.99 -15.20
CA THR A 104 2.83 -2.04 -14.25
C THR A 104 3.66 -3.29 -14.47
N ILE A 105 4.42 -3.68 -13.45
CA ILE A 105 5.12 -4.97 -13.40
C ILE A 105 4.13 -6.14 -13.35
N MET A 106 4.47 -7.24 -14.01
CA MET A 106 3.66 -8.45 -14.11
C MET A 106 4.49 -9.69 -13.75
N PRO A 107 3.86 -10.82 -13.41
CA PRO A 107 4.59 -12.06 -13.13
C PRO A 107 5.54 -12.51 -14.26
N LYS A 108 5.18 -12.25 -15.53
CA LYS A 108 6.04 -12.54 -16.69
C LYS A 108 7.35 -11.74 -16.69
N ASP A 109 7.36 -10.56 -16.08
CA ASP A 109 8.55 -9.70 -16.00
C ASP A 109 9.53 -10.26 -14.96
N ILE A 110 9.00 -10.70 -13.80
CA ILE A 110 9.79 -11.39 -12.76
C ILE A 110 10.39 -12.67 -13.33
N GLN A 111 9.56 -13.44 -14.05
CA GLN A 111 9.97 -14.67 -14.69
C GLN A 111 11.09 -14.48 -15.72
N LEU A 112 11.04 -13.39 -16.49
CA LEU A 112 12.08 -13.02 -17.45
C LEU A 112 13.35 -12.57 -16.74
N ALA A 113 13.25 -11.70 -15.73
CA ALA A 113 14.39 -11.25 -14.95
C ALA A 113 15.15 -12.42 -14.31
N ARG A 114 14.44 -13.33 -13.63
CA ARG A 114 15.04 -14.55 -13.04
C ARG A 114 15.69 -15.46 -14.08
N ARG A 115 15.13 -15.55 -15.28
CA ARG A 115 15.71 -16.34 -16.38
C ARG A 115 17.02 -15.73 -16.87
N ILE A 116 17.08 -14.41 -17.04
CA ILE A 116 18.30 -13.72 -17.47
C ILE A 116 19.40 -13.82 -16.41
N ARG A 117 19.04 -13.78 -15.12
CA ARG A 117 19.96 -13.99 -13.99
C ARG A 117 20.49 -15.43 -13.86
N GLY A 118 19.90 -16.41 -14.54
CA GLY A 118 20.26 -17.82 -14.40
C GLY A 118 19.72 -18.49 -13.12
N GLU A 119 18.75 -17.88 -12.43
CA GLU A 119 18.13 -18.41 -11.20
C GLU A 119 16.97 -19.39 -11.45
N ARG A 120 16.67 -19.62 -12.73
CA ARG A 120 15.60 -20.52 -13.17
C ARG A 120 16.26 -21.69 -13.89
N ALA A 121 16.42 -22.81 -13.17
CA ALA A 121 16.56 -24.12 -13.77
C ALA A 121 15.23 -24.54 -14.41
#